data_AF-A0A818YLL0-F1
#
_entry.id   AF-A0A818YLL0-F1
#
_cell.length_a   1.000
_cell.length_b   1.000
_cell.length_c   1.000
_cell.angle_alpha   90.00
_cell.angle_beta   90.00
_cell.angle_gamma   90.00
#
_symmetry.space_group_name_H-M   'P 1'
#
loop_
_entity.id
_entity.type
_entity.pdbx_description
1 polymer ?
#
loop_
_entity_poly.entity_id
_entity_poly.type
_entity_poly.pdbx_seq_one_letter_code
_entity_poly.pdbx_strand_id
1 'polypeptide(L)'
;MNFMEEVLSLNGDAFYNFVEQQCGNVAPEIIQIQDISSAECLLDIGDVFAFMQLDSEELIPLKKKVGICLNDGRFILKKGLVYNVEKFLKILRTLNQEYLTSLDHHSSNNSSDLIVPEYLFKKFPFMQTLIVYSKLIADCKYDLTFLNIILNNMIRNLVTEETGFRYDTIVRQFVTSLYILGGRTAYEFVRLNIPALLPSVQIIQTYIAASDNPEACLTMTGF
;
A
#
# COMPACT_ATOMS: atom_id res chain seq x y z
N MET A 1 20.23 2.88 -8.85
CA MET A 1 19.24 2.66 -7.79
C MET A 1 18.60 4.01 -7.49
N ASN A 2 17.28 4.12 -7.54
CA ASN A 2 16.58 5.38 -7.33
C ASN A 2 16.66 5.74 -5.84
N PHE A 3 17.03 6.97 -5.49
CA PHE A 3 17.12 7.44 -4.11
C PHE A 3 15.80 7.19 -3.34
N MET A 4 14.66 7.23 -4.03
CA MET A 4 13.35 6.91 -3.43
C MET A 4 13.20 5.46 -2.99
N GLU A 5 13.67 4.53 -3.83
CA GLU A 5 13.62 3.09 -3.57
C GLU A 5 14.55 2.74 -2.40
N GLU A 6 15.71 3.41 -2.35
CA GLU A 6 16.68 3.26 -1.27
C GLU A 6 16.06 3.66 0.08
N VAL A 7 15.41 4.83 0.18
CA VAL A 7 14.81 5.33 1.44
C VAL A 7 13.64 4.46 1.91
N LEU A 8 12.76 4.02 1.00
CA LEU A 8 11.61 3.18 1.38
C LEU A 8 12.01 1.74 1.74
N SER A 9 13.16 1.27 1.24
CA SER A 9 13.71 -0.05 1.55
C SER A 9 14.52 -0.13 2.86
N LEU A 10 14.74 1.01 3.54
CA LEU A 10 15.50 1.04 4.78
C LEU A 10 14.78 0.28 5.89
N ASN A 11 15.54 -0.55 6.61
CA ASN A 11 15.07 -1.36 7.72
C ASN A 11 16.06 -1.34 8.90
N GLY A 12 15.54 -1.55 10.11
CA GLY A 12 16.31 -1.68 11.34
C GLY A 12 17.20 -0.47 11.61
N ASP A 13 18.48 -0.70 11.93
CA ASP A 13 19.43 0.35 12.30
C ASP A 13 19.62 1.40 11.20
N ALA A 14 19.60 0.99 9.92
CA ALA A 14 19.74 1.92 8.81
C ALA A 14 18.55 2.89 8.73
N PHE A 15 17.35 2.39 9.01
CA PHE A 15 16.14 3.22 9.10
C PHE A 15 16.20 4.17 10.31
N TYR A 16 16.59 3.68 11.49
CA TYR A 16 16.70 4.53 12.67
C TYR A 16 17.74 5.65 12.51
N ASN A 17 18.89 5.34 11.90
CA ASN A 17 19.91 6.34 11.58
C ASN A 17 19.38 7.41 10.61
N PHE A 18 18.58 7.00 9.63
CA PHE A 18 17.94 7.92 8.70
C PHE A 18 16.93 8.82 9.42
N VAL A 19 16.08 8.26 10.28
CA VAL A 19 15.16 9.02 11.13
C VAL A 19 15.92 10.02 11.99
N GLU A 20 17.02 9.61 12.62
CA GLU A 20 17.85 10.49 13.45
C GLU A 20 18.36 11.70 12.66
N GLN A 21 18.87 11.47 11.44
CA GLN A 21 19.37 12.53 10.57
C GLN A 21 18.29 13.53 10.17
N GLN A 22 17.05 13.08 9.98
CA GLN A 22 15.95 13.93 9.51
C GLN A 22 15.16 14.60 10.65
N CYS A 23 15.00 13.92 11.79
CA CYS A 23 14.10 14.33 12.87
C CYS A 23 14.82 14.68 14.18
N GLY A 24 16.11 14.39 14.27
CA GLY A 24 16.92 14.49 15.49
C GLY A 24 16.92 13.22 16.33
N ASN A 25 17.84 13.16 17.28
CA ASN A 25 18.17 12.00 18.12
C ASN A 25 17.02 11.43 18.96
N VAL A 26 15.98 12.20 19.27
CA VAL A 26 14.86 11.72 20.10
C VAL A 26 13.81 10.96 19.28
N ALA A 27 13.63 11.31 18.01
CA ALA A 27 12.65 10.66 17.14
C ALA A 27 12.88 9.13 16.95
N PRO A 28 14.10 8.63 16.69
CA PRO A 28 14.31 7.19 16.55
C PRO A 28 13.96 6.42 17.82
N GLU A 29 14.20 6.98 19.03
CA GLU A 29 13.79 6.33 20.29
C GLU A 29 12.26 6.12 20.37
N ILE A 30 11.48 7.11 19.90
CA ILE A 30 10.01 7.07 19.88
C ILE A 30 9.50 6.04 18.89
N ILE A 31 10.18 5.89 17.76
CA ILE A 31 9.80 4.95 16.71
C ILE A 31 10.19 3.52 17.14
N GLN A 32 11.39 3.35 17.70
CA GLN A 32 11.92 2.07 18.14
C GLN A 32 11.13 1.46 19.31
N ILE A 33 10.67 2.25 20.28
CA ILE A 33 9.88 1.73 21.41
C ILE A 33 8.51 1.19 20.98
N GLN A 34 8.03 1.60 19.79
CA GLN A 34 6.79 1.10 19.19
C GLN A 34 7.05 -0.10 18.26
N ASP A 35 8.28 -0.62 18.23
CA ASP A 35 8.73 -1.73 17.36
C ASP A 35 8.57 -1.43 15.85
N ILE A 36 8.64 -0.14 15.48
CA ILE A 36 8.54 0.31 14.10
C ILE A 36 9.93 0.28 13.47
N SER A 37 10.20 -0.73 12.64
CA SER A 37 11.53 -0.97 12.10
C SER A 37 11.74 -0.54 10.64
N SER A 38 10.73 0.05 9.99
CA SER A 38 10.79 0.44 8.58
C SER A 38 9.96 1.67 8.26
N ALA A 39 10.26 2.30 7.11
CA ALA A 39 9.46 3.43 6.60
C ALA A 39 8.03 3.01 6.28
N GLU A 40 7.82 1.78 5.81
CA GLU A 40 6.51 1.22 5.51
C GLU A 40 5.65 1.11 6.78
N CYS A 41 6.16 0.45 7.83
CA CYS A 41 5.45 0.32 9.10
C CYS A 41 5.14 1.69 9.72
N LEU A 42 6.03 2.67 9.53
CA LEU A 42 5.82 4.02 10.03
C LEU A 42 4.70 4.75 9.28
N LEU A 43 4.55 4.52 7.98
CA LEU A 43 3.53 5.15 7.14
C LEU A 43 2.12 4.65 7.47
N ASP A 44 1.99 3.39 7.88
CA ASP A 44 0.73 2.74 8.28
C ASP A 44 0.20 3.23 9.64
N ILE A 45 1.03 3.93 10.41
CA ILE A 45 0.66 4.41 11.74
C ILE A 45 0.03 5.81 11.63
N GLY A 46 -1.18 5.93 12.19
CA GLY A 46 -1.92 7.19 12.19
C GLY A 46 -1.24 8.28 13.01
N ASP A 47 -1.11 8.08 14.32
CA ASP A 47 -0.48 9.01 15.26
C ASP A 47 0.68 8.33 16.01
N VAL A 48 1.90 8.68 15.61
CA VAL A 48 3.17 8.16 16.18
C VAL A 48 3.30 8.50 17.68
N PHE A 49 2.59 9.51 18.18
CA PHE A 49 2.69 9.95 19.58
C PHE A 49 1.54 9.44 20.45
N ALA A 50 0.57 8.71 19.90
CA ALA A 50 -0.62 8.27 20.63
C ALA A 50 -0.27 7.49 21.92
N PHE A 51 0.76 6.63 21.85
CA PHE A 51 1.21 5.83 22.99
C PHE A 51 1.75 6.65 24.17
N MET A 52 2.10 7.93 23.96
CA MET A 52 2.58 8.81 25.04
C MET A 52 1.50 9.12 26.08
N GLN A 53 0.23 8.86 25.76
CA GLN A 53 -0.88 9.01 26.69
C GLN A 53 -0.98 7.84 27.69
N LEU A 54 -0.31 6.73 27.41
CA LEU A 54 -0.33 5.55 28.29
C LEU A 54 0.37 5.85 29.62
N ASP A 55 -0.23 5.40 30.71
CA ASP A 55 0.38 5.45 32.03
C ASP A 55 1.25 4.21 32.23
N SER A 56 2.56 4.37 32.01
CA SER A 56 3.54 3.30 32.11
C SER A 56 4.86 3.86 32.64
N GLU A 57 5.45 3.14 33.59
CA GLU A 57 6.77 3.47 34.15
C GLU A 57 7.87 3.43 33.09
N GLU A 58 7.76 2.53 32.11
CA GLU A 58 8.70 2.38 31.00
C GLU A 58 8.76 3.64 30.12
N LEU A 59 7.66 4.39 30.07
CA LEU A 59 7.56 5.62 29.27
C LEU A 59 8.06 6.86 30.02
N ILE A 60 8.27 6.80 31.34
CA ILE A 60 8.69 7.96 32.14
C ILE A 60 10.00 8.58 31.63
N PRO A 61 11.07 7.81 31.36
CA PRO A 61 12.32 8.37 30.84
C PRO A 61 12.12 9.07 29.49
N LEU A 62 11.33 8.46 28.61
CA LEU A 62 11.05 9.01 27.28
C LEU A 62 10.18 10.28 27.36
N LYS A 63 9.14 10.29 28.20
CA LYS A 63 8.29 11.46 28.47
C LYS A 63 9.12 12.67 28.93
N LYS A 64 10.10 12.45 29.80
CA LYS A 64 11.04 13.52 30.24
C LYS A 64 11.88 14.09 29.10
N LYS A 65 12.20 13.31 28.07
CA LYS A 65 12.94 13.79 26.88
C LYS A 65 12.04 14.54 25.90
N VAL A 66 10.86 13.98 25.60
CA VAL A 66 9.99 14.39 24.49
C VAL A 66 9.01 15.51 24.84
N GLY A 67 8.71 15.72 26.11
CA GLY A 67 7.70 16.67 26.55
C GLY A 67 8.07 17.47 27.79
N ILE A 68 7.06 18.13 28.33
CA ILE A 68 7.10 18.96 29.53
C ILE A 68 5.97 18.47 30.44
N CYS A 69 6.33 18.01 31.64
CA CYS A 69 5.36 17.74 32.69
C CYS A 69 5.06 19.03 33.43
N LEU A 70 3.80 19.42 33.49
CA LEU A 70 3.32 20.54 34.28
C LEU A 70 3.14 20.12 35.74
N ASN A 71 3.12 21.10 36.64
CA ASN A 71 2.96 20.86 38.09
C ASN A 71 1.61 20.21 38.45
N ASP A 72 0.61 20.31 37.58
CA ASP A 72 -0.71 19.69 37.73
C ASP A 72 -0.77 18.25 37.18
N GLY A 73 0.37 17.68 36.78
CA GLY A 73 0.48 16.33 36.24
C GLY A 73 0.16 16.22 34.74
N ARG A 74 -0.25 17.32 34.07
CA ARG A 74 -0.47 17.28 32.62
C ARG A 74 0.85 17.17 31.86
N PHE A 75 0.83 16.41 30.78
CA PHE A 75 1.97 16.22 29.90
C PHE A 75 1.75 16.94 28.56
N ILE A 76 2.74 17.72 28.13
CA ILE A 76 2.72 18.42 26.85
C ILE A 76 3.90 17.97 26.00
N LEU A 77 3.64 17.46 24.81
CA LEU A 77 4.68 17.15 23.82
C LEU A 77 5.32 18.43 23.28
N LYS A 78 6.64 18.42 23.13
CA LYS A 78 7.37 19.55 22.52
C LYS A 78 6.92 19.70 21.07
N LYS A 79 6.25 20.81 20.75
CA LYS A 79 5.70 21.04 19.40
C LYS A 79 6.73 20.97 18.27
N GLY A 80 7.98 21.35 18.52
CA GLY A 80 9.04 21.24 17.52
C GLY A 80 9.35 19.79 17.12
N LEU A 81 9.30 18.86 18.08
CA LEU A 81 9.46 17.43 17.82
C LEU A 81 8.29 16.89 16.99
N VAL A 82 7.06 17.24 17.37
CA VAL A 82 5.85 16.86 16.64
C VAL A 82 5.95 17.35 15.19
N TYR A 83 6.28 18.62 14.99
CA TYR A 83 6.44 19.22 13.66
C TYR A 83 7.50 18.50 12.82
N ASN A 84 8.65 18.16 13.40
CA ASN A 84 9.72 17.48 12.66
C ASN A 84 9.28 16.10 12.18
N VAL A 85 8.63 15.31 13.05
CA VAL A 85 8.13 13.97 12.71
C VAL A 85 6.99 14.06 11.69
N GLU A 86 6.04 14.97 11.86
CA GLU A 86 4.96 15.19 10.89
C GLU A 86 5.49 15.62 9.52
N LYS A 87 6.48 16.52 9.49
CA LYS A 87 7.13 16.94 8.25
C LYS A 87 7.84 15.76 7.57
N PHE A 88 8.54 14.94 8.35
CA PHE A 88 9.20 13.74 7.85
C PHE A 88 8.20 12.73 7.28
N LEU A 89 7.11 12.44 7.99
CA LEU A 89 6.01 11.59 7.50
C LEU A 89 5.42 12.14 6.21
N LYS A 90 5.23 13.46 6.12
CA LYS A 90 4.74 14.09 4.89
C LYS A 90 5.70 13.86 3.72
N ILE A 91 7.01 14.00 3.94
CA ILE A 91 8.03 13.72 2.93
C ILE A 91 7.96 12.24 2.50
N LEU A 92 7.94 11.30 3.46
CA LEU A 92 7.84 9.87 3.14
C LEU A 92 6.56 9.54 2.37
N ARG A 93 5.41 10.14 2.71
CA ARG A 93 4.15 9.96 1.98
C ARG A 93 4.25 10.48 0.55
N THR A 94 4.84 11.65 0.35
CA THR A 94 5.07 12.20 -0.99
C THR A 94 5.99 11.30 -1.80
N LEU A 95 7.11 10.84 -1.22
CA LEU A 95 8.02 9.91 -1.90
C LEU A 95 7.33 8.59 -2.25
N ASN A 96 6.52 8.04 -1.35
CA ASN A 96 5.75 6.83 -1.62
C ASN A 96 4.73 7.06 -2.75
N GLN A 97 4.03 8.19 -2.75
CA GLN A 97 3.10 8.55 -3.83
C GLN A 97 3.81 8.77 -5.18
N GLU A 98 4.96 9.43 -5.19
CA GLU A 98 5.76 9.64 -6.40
C GLU A 98 6.31 8.32 -6.94
N TYR A 99 6.75 7.43 -6.06
CA TYR A 99 7.13 6.06 -6.42
C TYR A 99 5.95 5.32 -7.05
N LEU A 100 4.77 5.34 -6.41
CA LEU A 100 3.55 4.72 -6.95
C LEU A 100 3.13 5.34 -8.30
N THR A 101 3.22 6.66 -8.46
CA THR A 101 2.87 7.35 -9.71
C THR A 101 3.89 7.08 -10.82
N SER A 102 5.17 6.89 -10.46
CA SER A 102 6.21 6.50 -11.42
C SER A 102 5.97 5.08 -11.96
N LEU A 103 5.39 4.18 -11.16
CA LEU A 103 4.91 2.88 -11.64
C LEU A 103 3.77 3.06 -12.65
N ASP A 104 2.87 4.02 -12.44
CA ASP A 104 1.77 4.32 -13.37
C ASP A 104 2.28 4.89 -14.71
N HIS A 105 3.30 5.76 -14.72
CA HIS A 105 3.86 6.34 -15.96
C HIS A 105 4.84 5.42 -16.71
N HIS A 106 5.51 4.49 -16.03
CA HIS A 106 6.33 3.47 -16.69
C HIS A 106 5.52 2.34 -17.34
N SER A 107 4.19 2.30 -17.14
CA SER A 107 3.28 1.39 -17.83
C SER A 107 3.11 1.69 -19.34
N SER A 108 3.69 2.79 -19.84
CA SER A 108 3.63 3.18 -21.26
C SER A 108 4.84 2.76 -22.10
N ASN A 109 5.96 2.30 -21.53
CA ASN A 109 7.15 1.99 -22.33
C ASN A 109 7.89 0.74 -21.80
N ASN A 110 7.64 -0.39 -22.48
CA ASN A 110 8.55 -1.49 -22.77
C ASN A 110 9.78 -1.68 -21.85
N SER A 111 9.60 -2.20 -20.64
CA SER A 111 10.51 -3.20 -20.02
C SER A 111 9.86 -3.75 -18.75
N SER A 112 9.43 -5.01 -18.83
CA SER A 112 8.54 -5.68 -17.88
C SER A 112 9.29 -6.31 -16.71
N ASP A 113 9.64 -5.52 -15.70
CA ASP A 113 9.84 -6.07 -14.36
C ASP A 113 8.69 -5.61 -13.47
N LEU A 114 7.80 -6.55 -13.18
CA LEU A 114 6.69 -6.38 -12.26
C LEU A 114 7.28 -6.16 -10.85
N ILE A 115 7.31 -4.91 -10.38
CA ILE A 115 7.83 -4.59 -9.04
C ILE A 115 6.72 -4.88 -8.03
N VAL A 116 6.96 -5.86 -7.16
CA VAL A 116 5.98 -6.32 -6.17
C VAL A 116 6.57 -6.15 -4.78
N PRO A 117 5.92 -5.40 -3.88
CA PRO A 117 6.37 -5.24 -2.51
C PRO A 117 6.59 -6.59 -1.82
N GLU A 118 7.70 -6.72 -1.10
CA GLU A 118 8.11 -8.00 -0.50
C GLU A 118 7.10 -8.53 0.53
N TYR A 119 6.41 -7.63 1.25
CA TYR A 119 5.38 -8.01 2.21
C TYR A 119 4.19 -8.75 1.56
N LEU A 120 3.88 -8.46 0.29
CA LEU A 120 2.79 -9.14 -0.42
C LEU A 120 3.12 -10.61 -0.65
N PHE A 121 4.39 -10.97 -0.81
CA PHE A 121 4.78 -12.38 -0.92
C PHE A 121 4.58 -13.13 0.38
N LYS A 122 4.85 -12.48 1.52
CA LYS A 122 4.62 -13.08 2.85
C LYS A 122 3.14 -13.23 3.15
N LYS A 123 2.32 -12.24 2.78
CA LYS A 123 0.87 -12.23 3.04
C LYS A 123 0.09 -13.10 2.04
N PHE A 124 0.54 -13.17 0.80
CA PHE A 124 -0.10 -13.88 -0.31
C PHE A 124 0.91 -14.73 -1.10
N PRO A 125 1.30 -15.92 -0.59
CA PRO A 125 2.31 -16.76 -1.24
C PRO A 125 1.99 -17.13 -2.70
N PHE A 126 0.70 -17.25 -3.04
CA PHE A 126 0.27 -17.54 -4.41
C PHE A 126 0.69 -16.44 -5.41
N MET A 127 0.81 -15.18 -4.97
CA MET A 127 1.27 -14.07 -5.82
C MET A 127 2.70 -14.31 -6.26
N GLN A 128 3.57 -14.78 -5.35
CA GLN A 128 4.94 -15.15 -5.68
C GLN A 128 4.96 -16.23 -6.76
N THR A 129 4.12 -17.26 -6.63
CA THR A 129 4.01 -18.34 -7.62
C THR A 129 3.56 -17.81 -8.99
N LEU A 130 2.55 -16.94 -9.02
CA LEU A 130 2.05 -16.35 -10.27
C LEU A 130 3.11 -15.50 -10.98
N ILE A 131 3.91 -14.76 -10.23
CA ILE A 131 4.97 -13.88 -10.77
C ILE A 131 6.17 -14.69 -11.25
N VAL A 132 6.56 -15.73 -10.51
CA VAL A 132 7.59 -16.66 -10.99
C VAL A 132 7.12 -17.35 -12.27
N TYR A 133 5.85 -17.77 -12.31
CA TYR A 133 5.27 -18.40 -13.50
C TYR A 133 5.19 -17.44 -14.69
N SER A 134 4.80 -16.18 -14.49
CA SER A 134 4.76 -15.19 -15.58
C SER A 134 6.16 -14.93 -16.15
N LYS A 135 7.20 -14.84 -15.29
CA LYS A 135 8.60 -14.71 -15.72
C LYS A 135 9.07 -15.93 -16.53
N LEU A 136 8.77 -17.15 -16.07
CA LEU A 136 9.11 -18.39 -16.78
C LEU A 136 8.46 -18.47 -18.19
N ILE A 137 7.22 -17.99 -18.33
CA ILE A 137 6.54 -17.97 -19.63
C ILE A 137 7.04 -16.84 -20.53
N ALA A 138 7.48 -15.71 -19.95
CA ALA A 138 8.02 -14.58 -20.72
C ALA A 138 9.24 -15.01 -21.54
N ASP A 139 10.09 -15.86 -20.95
CA ASP A 139 11.25 -16.47 -21.61
C ASP A 139 10.87 -17.33 -22.82
N CYS A 140 9.62 -17.81 -22.87
CA CYS A 140 9.07 -18.59 -23.96
C CYS A 140 8.41 -17.75 -25.08
N LYS A 141 8.56 -16.41 -25.07
CA LYS A 141 8.05 -15.47 -26.08
C LYS A 141 6.52 -15.46 -26.28
N TYR A 142 5.76 -15.89 -25.28
CA TYR A 142 4.31 -15.75 -25.33
C TYR A 142 3.89 -14.30 -25.03
N ASP A 143 2.78 -13.88 -25.62
CA ASP A 143 2.14 -12.62 -25.28
C ASP A 143 1.53 -12.72 -23.87
N LEU A 144 2.16 -12.04 -22.92
CA LEU A 144 1.73 -11.97 -21.53
C LEU A 144 0.98 -10.69 -21.19
N THR A 145 0.58 -9.89 -22.18
CA THR A 145 -0.04 -8.58 -21.96
C THR A 145 -1.24 -8.69 -21.03
N PHE A 146 -2.14 -9.65 -21.28
CA PHE A 146 -3.32 -9.86 -20.45
C PHE A 146 -2.97 -10.32 -19.02
N LEU A 147 -2.02 -11.25 -18.86
CA LEU A 147 -1.59 -11.73 -17.55
C LEU A 147 -0.96 -10.59 -16.74
N ASN A 148 -0.11 -9.77 -17.38
CA ASN A 148 0.52 -8.62 -16.74
C ASN A 148 -0.52 -7.59 -16.31
N ILE A 149 -1.54 -7.33 -17.13
CA ILE A 149 -2.67 -6.45 -16.77
C ILE A 149 -3.40 -6.99 -15.53
N ILE A 150 -3.68 -8.30 -15.48
CA ILE A 150 -4.31 -8.92 -14.30
C ILE A 150 -3.42 -8.76 -13.07
N LEU A 151 -2.14 -9.12 -13.17
CA LEU A 151 -1.22 -9.07 -12.04
C LEU A 151 -1.05 -7.66 -11.50
N ASN A 152 -0.87 -6.67 -12.39
CA ASN A 152 -0.80 -5.27 -12.01
C ASN A 152 -2.09 -4.80 -11.31
N ASN A 153 -3.25 -5.20 -11.84
CA ASN A 153 -4.52 -4.84 -11.23
C ASN A 153 -4.69 -5.43 -9.82
N MET A 154 -4.29 -6.69 -9.64
CA MET A 154 -4.30 -7.35 -8.35
C MET A 154 -3.35 -6.70 -7.36
N ILE A 155 -2.09 -6.47 -7.74
CA ILE A 155 -1.09 -5.82 -6.87
C ILE A 155 -1.61 -4.46 -6.44
N ARG A 156 -2.08 -3.63 -7.38
CA ARG A 156 -2.63 -2.32 -7.06
C ARG A 156 -3.72 -2.39 -6.00
N ASN A 157 -4.70 -3.27 -6.18
CA ASN A 157 -5.82 -3.45 -5.25
C ASN A 157 -5.38 -4.02 -3.89
N LEU A 158 -4.27 -4.78 -3.83
CA LEU A 158 -3.73 -5.30 -2.56
C LEU A 158 -2.88 -4.28 -1.80
N VAL A 159 -2.29 -3.31 -2.52
CA VAL A 159 -1.45 -2.25 -1.94
C VAL A 159 -2.28 -1.02 -1.53
N THR A 160 -3.37 -0.71 -2.22
CA THR A 160 -4.16 0.49 -1.93
C THR A 160 -5.09 0.30 -0.72
N GLU A 161 -5.01 1.23 0.24
CA GLU A 161 -5.94 1.34 1.38
C GLU A 161 -7.26 2.06 1.03
N GLU A 162 -7.46 2.47 -0.23
CA GLU A 162 -8.68 3.12 -0.67
C GLU A 162 -9.91 2.23 -0.46
N THR A 163 -11.07 2.86 -0.20
CA THR A 163 -12.35 2.22 0.16
C THR A 163 -13.00 1.39 -0.96
N GLY A 164 -12.25 0.91 -1.95
CA GLY A 164 -12.75 0.03 -3.00
C GLY A 164 -11.68 -0.38 -4.03
N PHE A 165 -11.72 -1.65 -4.43
CA PHE A 165 -10.90 -2.18 -5.52
C PHE A 165 -11.29 -1.56 -6.86
N ARG A 166 -10.28 -1.15 -7.64
CA ARG A 166 -10.45 -0.56 -8.98
C ARG A 166 -9.96 -1.52 -10.05
N TYR A 167 -10.80 -1.77 -11.04
CA TYR A 167 -10.53 -2.77 -12.08
C TYR A 167 -10.28 -2.11 -13.44
N ASP A 168 -9.19 -2.51 -14.09
CA ASP A 168 -8.90 -2.14 -15.48
C ASP A 168 -10.04 -2.58 -16.42
N THR A 169 -10.26 -1.87 -17.53
CA THR A 169 -11.32 -2.19 -18.50
C THR A 169 -11.25 -3.61 -19.04
N ILE A 170 -10.04 -4.11 -19.36
CA ILE A 170 -9.85 -5.46 -19.88
C ILE A 170 -10.15 -6.48 -18.78
N VAL A 171 -9.75 -6.20 -17.54
CA VAL A 171 -10.09 -7.03 -16.38
C VAL A 171 -11.61 -7.04 -16.17
N ARG A 172 -12.28 -5.89 -16.21
CA ARG A 172 -13.75 -5.77 -16.09
C ARG A 172 -14.48 -6.64 -17.11
N GLN A 173 -14.06 -6.62 -18.37
CA GLN A 173 -14.64 -7.45 -19.44
C GLN A 173 -14.42 -8.95 -19.18
N PHE A 174 -13.21 -9.33 -18.77
CA PHE A 174 -12.90 -10.71 -18.41
C PHE A 174 -13.75 -11.21 -17.24
N VAL A 175 -13.82 -10.47 -16.13
CA VAL A 175 -14.55 -10.90 -14.93
C VAL A 175 -16.06 -10.95 -15.17
N THR A 176 -16.57 -10.07 -16.02
CA THR A 176 -17.97 -10.10 -16.48
C THR A 176 -18.25 -11.35 -17.29
N SER A 177 -17.36 -11.67 -18.25
CA SER A 177 -17.47 -12.89 -19.05
C SER A 177 -17.41 -14.15 -18.18
N LEU A 178 -16.50 -14.17 -17.19
CA LEU A 178 -16.39 -15.26 -16.21
C LEU A 178 -17.69 -15.44 -15.43
N TYR A 179 -18.34 -14.35 -14.99
CA TYR A 179 -19.60 -14.42 -14.27
C TYR A 179 -20.75 -14.92 -15.15
N ILE A 180 -20.87 -14.41 -16.38
CA ILE A 180 -21.94 -14.81 -17.32
C ILE A 180 -21.79 -16.29 -17.70
N LEU A 181 -20.58 -16.74 -18.02
CA LEU A 181 -20.33 -18.10 -18.51
C LEU A 181 -20.22 -19.14 -17.39
N GLY A 182 -19.50 -18.81 -16.31
CA GLY A 182 -19.28 -19.71 -15.19
C GLY A 182 -20.41 -19.70 -14.16
N GLY A 183 -21.27 -18.68 -14.21
CA GLY A 183 -22.33 -18.46 -13.23
C GLY A 183 -21.79 -18.00 -11.87
N ARG A 184 -22.72 -17.64 -10.98
CA ARG A 184 -22.42 -17.06 -9.67
C ARG A 184 -21.53 -17.96 -8.81
N THR A 185 -21.75 -19.27 -8.82
CA THR A 185 -21.02 -20.22 -7.96
C THR A 185 -19.54 -20.31 -8.33
N ALA A 186 -19.22 -20.46 -9.62
CA ALA A 186 -17.84 -20.51 -10.07
C ALA A 186 -17.14 -19.16 -9.84
N TYR A 187 -17.84 -18.06 -10.10
CA TYR A 187 -17.31 -16.72 -9.86
C TYR A 187 -16.95 -16.48 -8.39
N GLU A 188 -17.88 -16.76 -7.46
CA GLU A 188 -17.63 -16.59 -6.02
C GLU A 188 -16.53 -17.53 -5.51
N PHE A 189 -16.46 -18.76 -6.04
CA PHE A 189 -15.36 -19.67 -5.72
C PHE A 189 -14.00 -19.04 -6.08
N VAL A 190 -13.85 -18.51 -7.29
CA VAL A 190 -12.59 -17.85 -7.70
C VAL A 190 -12.34 -16.60 -6.84
N ARG A 191 -13.36 -15.79 -6.58
CA ARG A 191 -13.23 -14.52 -5.83
C ARG A 191 -12.73 -14.74 -4.40
N LEU A 192 -13.23 -15.79 -3.74
CA LEU A 192 -12.85 -16.11 -2.37
C LEU A 192 -11.45 -16.74 -2.28
N ASN A 193 -10.98 -17.39 -3.35
CA ASN A 193 -9.69 -18.07 -3.36
C ASN A 193 -8.56 -17.21 -3.96
N ILE A 194 -8.88 -16.17 -4.73
CA ILE A 194 -7.88 -15.28 -5.34
C ILE A 194 -8.17 -13.82 -4.93
N PRO A 195 -7.52 -13.36 -3.84
CA PRO A 195 -7.67 -11.99 -3.33
C PRO A 195 -7.45 -10.94 -4.41
N ALA A 196 -8.26 -9.88 -4.37
CA ALA A 196 -8.18 -8.70 -5.24
C ALA A 196 -8.36 -8.93 -6.76
N LEU A 197 -8.49 -10.18 -7.22
CA LEU A 197 -8.71 -10.50 -8.64
C LEU A 197 -10.12 -10.12 -9.11
N LEU A 198 -11.14 -10.41 -8.29
CA LEU A 198 -12.53 -10.32 -8.70
C LEU A 198 -13.31 -9.32 -7.82
N PRO A 199 -14.10 -8.41 -8.42
CA PRO A 199 -14.99 -7.52 -7.67
C PRO A 199 -16.13 -8.29 -6.97
N SER A 200 -16.84 -7.62 -6.07
CA SER A 200 -18.06 -8.17 -5.45
C SER A 200 -19.15 -8.43 -6.50
N VAL A 201 -20.09 -9.34 -6.19
CA VAL A 201 -21.21 -9.65 -7.09
C VAL A 201 -22.08 -8.42 -7.35
N GLN A 202 -22.22 -7.51 -6.39
CA GLN A 202 -22.95 -6.25 -6.57
C GLN A 202 -22.29 -5.39 -7.66
N ILE A 203 -20.96 -5.26 -7.63
CA ILE A 203 -20.22 -4.50 -8.63
C ILE A 203 -20.32 -5.15 -10.01
N ILE A 204 -20.22 -6.49 -10.10
CA ILE A 204 -20.41 -7.18 -11.39
C ILE A 204 -21.79 -6.94 -11.98
N GLN A 205 -22.84 -6.98 -11.15
CA GLN A 205 -24.20 -6.70 -11.62
C GLN A 205 -24.32 -5.27 -12.18
N THR A 206 -23.62 -4.30 -11.58
CA THR A 206 -23.56 -2.94 -12.14
C THR A 206 -22.82 -2.88 -13.48
N TYR A 207 -21.76 -3.67 -13.67
CA TYR A 207 -21.05 -3.73 -14.95
C TYR A 207 -21.92 -4.32 -16.07
N ILE A 208 -22.66 -5.39 -15.76
CA ILE A 208 -23.60 -6.04 -16.71
C ILE A 208 -24.73 -5.08 -17.07
N ALA A 209 -25.34 -4.44 -16.06
CA ALA A 209 -26.41 -3.48 -16.29
C ALA A 209 -25.94 -2.27 -17.13
N ALA A 210 -24.69 -1.83 -16.94
CA ALA A 210 -24.09 -0.74 -17.74
C ALA A 210 -23.78 -1.17 -19.18
N SER A 211 -23.42 -2.44 -19.42
CA SER A 211 -23.22 -2.95 -20.80
C SER A 211 -24.51 -3.05 -21.59
N ASP A 212 -25.65 -3.22 -20.90
CA ASP A 212 -26.97 -3.32 -21.54
C ASP A 212 -27.58 -1.93 -21.85
N ASN A 213 -26.98 -0.82 -21.40
CA ASN A 213 -27.49 0.53 -21.63
C ASN A 213 -26.36 1.58 -21.80
N PRO A 214 -25.85 1.78 -23.04
CA PRO A 214 -24.63 2.57 -23.29
C PRO A 214 -24.75 4.08 -22.97
N GLU A 215 -25.96 4.62 -22.79
CA GLU A 215 -26.18 6.03 -22.45
C GLU A 215 -25.90 6.36 -20.97
N ALA A 216 -25.83 5.37 -20.08
CA ALA A 216 -25.51 5.57 -18.66
C ALA A 216 -24.00 5.69 -18.37
N CYS A 217 -23.15 5.49 -19.38
CA CYS A 217 -21.69 5.41 -19.21
C CYS A 217 -21.01 6.78 -19.00
N LEU A 218 -21.74 7.89 -19.20
CA LEU A 218 -21.20 9.26 -19.11
C LEU A 218 -21.33 9.92 -17.72
N THR A 219 -21.95 9.27 -16.74
CA THR A 219 -22.20 9.88 -15.41
C THR A 219 -21.34 9.33 -14.27
N MET A 220 -20.45 8.36 -14.52
CA MET A 220 -19.69 7.68 -13.45
C MET A 220 -18.20 8.06 -13.39
N THR A 221 -17.74 9.10 -14.10
CA THR A 221 -16.34 9.60 -14.04
C THR A 221 -16.14 10.75 -13.06
N GLY A 222 -17.02 10.92 -12.08
CA GLY A 222 -16.91 12.01 -11.11
C GLY A 222 -17.21 11.55 -9.70
N PHE A 223 -16.29 10.82 -9.07
CA PHE A 223 -16.00 10.82 -7.63
C PHE A 223 -14.57 10.36 -7.39
#